data_AF-A0A3B0T4K5-F1
#
_entry.id   AF-A0A3B0T4K5-F1
#
_cell.length_a   1.000
_cell.length_b   1.000
_cell.length_c   1.000
_cell.angle_alpha   90.00
_cell.angle_beta   90.00
_cell.angle_gamma   90.00
#
_symmetry.space_group_name_H-M   'P 1'
#
loop_
_entity.id
_entity.type
_entity.pdbx_description
1 polymer ?
#
loop_
_entity_poly.entity_id
_entity_poly.type
_entity_poly.pdbx_seq_one_letter_code
_entity_poly.pdbx_strand_id
1 'polypeptide(L)'
;MYIGENVKECLEADLKAEQHAHPLYLDAIQHCEEVRDFVSRDMLARILESEEEHIDFLETQLELIEKVGEERYMQSQMQTGG
;
A
#
# COMPACT_ATOMS: atom_id res chain seq x y z
N MET A 1 -10.85 3.40 -10.30
CA MET A 1 -10.42 4.59 -9.55
C MET A 1 -11.13 4.55 -8.21
N TYR A 2 -10.38 4.42 -7.13
CA TYR A 2 -10.89 4.48 -5.76
C TYR A 2 -10.78 5.95 -5.32
N ILE A 3 -11.81 6.49 -4.68
CA ILE A 3 -11.84 7.89 -4.21
C ILE A 3 -12.38 7.85 -2.79
N GLY A 4 -11.64 8.43 -1.84
CA GLY A 4 -12.08 8.64 -0.47
C GLY A 4 -12.46 10.10 -0.23
N GLU A 5 -13.47 10.32 0.62
CA GLU A 5 -13.97 11.65 1.00
C GLU A 5 -13.47 12.10 2.38
N ASN A 6 -12.90 11.17 3.15
CA ASN A 6 -12.24 11.41 4.44
C ASN A 6 -10.93 10.62 4.54
N VAL A 7 -10.15 10.82 5.60
CA VAL A 7 -8.81 10.25 5.74
C VAL A 7 -8.88 8.72 5.80
N LYS A 8 -9.85 8.18 6.53
CA LYS A 8 -10.05 6.73 6.59
C LYS A 8 -10.37 6.14 5.22
N GLU A 9 -11.30 6.73 4.47
CA GLU A 9 -11.67 6.26 3.14
C GLU A 9 -10.51 6.36 2.13
N CYS A 10 -9.67 7.39 2.22
CA CYS A 10 -8.45 7.48 1.41
C CYS A 10 -7.49 6.32 1.71
N LEU A 11 -7.23 6.03 2.98
CA LEU A 11 -6.35 4.92 3.36
C LEU A 11 -6.93 3.55 2.95
N GLU A 12 -8.25 3.34 3.08
CA GLU A 12 -8.91 2.13 2.60
C GLU A 12 -8.91 2.00 1.07
N ALA A 13 -9.02 3.13 0.37
CA ALA A 13 -8.92 3.19 -1.09
C ALA A 13 -7.52 2.82 -1.57
N ASP A 14 -6.49 3.34 -0.92
CA ASP A 14 -5.09 3.01 -1.19
C ASP A 14 -4.80 1.54 -0.89
N LEU A 15 -5.26 1.01 0.25
CA LEU A 15 -5.07 -0.40 0.59
C LEU A 15 -5.72 -1.34 -0.44
N LYS A 16 -6.91 -0.99 -0.93
CA LYS A 16 -7.58 -1.74 -2.02
C LYS A 16 -6.81 -1.67 -3.34
N ALA A 17 -6.16 -0.54 -3.62
CA ALA A 17 -5.32 -0.42 -4.80
C ALA A 17 -4.11 -1.35 -4.69
N GLU A 18 -3.43 -1.36 -3.55
CA GLU A 18 -2.26 -2.22 -3.33
C GLU A 18 -2.62 -3.70 -3.35
N GLN A 19 -3.69 -4.10 -2.66
CA GLN A 19 -4.18 -5.48 -2.69
C GLN A 19 -4.61 -5.94 -4.09
N HIS A 20 -5.03 -5.02 -4.95
CA HIS A 20 -5.34 -5.31 -6.34
C HIS A 20 -4.07 -5.45 -7.21
N ALA A 21 -3.04 -4.66 -6.94
CA ALA A 21 -1.78 -4.67 -7.67
C ALA A 21 -0.89 -5.86 -7.29
N HIS A 22 -0.87 -6.27 -6.03
CA HIS A 22 -0.05 -7.37 -5.49
C HIS A 22 -0.10 -8.67 -6.33
N PRO A 23 -1.27 -9.26 -6.63
CA PRO A 23 -1.33 -10.46 -7.47
C PRO A 23 -0.85 -10.22 -8.90
N LEU A 24 -1.00 -9.00 -9.44
CA LEU A 24 -0.52 -8.68 -10.79
C LEU A 24 1.01 -8.69 -10.86
N TYR A 25 1.67 -8.22 -9.80
CA TYR A 25 3.13 -8.29 -9.71
C TYR A 25 3.61 -9.73 -9.56
N LEU A 26 2.94 -10.57 -8.77
CA LEU A 26 3.26 -12.00 -8.67
C LEU A 26 3.16 -12.70 -10.04
N ASP A 27 2.07 -12.48 -10.76
CA ASP A 27 1.85 -13.05 -12.10
C ASP A 27 2.91 -12.55 -13.11
N ALA A 28 3.26 -11.26 -13.05
CA ALA A 28 4.28 -10.67 -13.91
C ALA A 28 5.68 -11.22 -13.61
N ILE A 29 6.03 -11.39 -12.34
CA ILE A 29 7.29 -12.02 -11.89
C ILE A 29 7.38 -13.45 -12.41
N GLN A 30 6.30 -14.23 -12.27
CA GLN A 30 6.24 -15.60 -12.79
C GLN A 30 6.46 -15.61 -14.30
N HIS A 31 5.78 -14.74 -15.06
CA HIS A 31 5.94 -14.67 -16.50
C HIS A 31 7.38 -14.33 -16.92
N CYS A 32 8.01 -13.35 -16.25
CA CYS A 32 9.41 -13.00 -16.50
C CYS A 32 10.35 -14.19 -16.24
N GLU A 33 10.10 -14.99 -15.20
CA GLU A 33 10.88 -16.20 -14.92
C GLU A 33 10.71 -17.27 -16.03
N GLU A 34 9.49 -17.48 -16.54
CA GLU A 34 9.21 -18.44 -17.62
C GLU A 34 9.94 -18.10 -18.93
N VAL A 35 10.01 -16.81 -19.28
CA VAL A 35 10.71 -16.33 -20.49
C VAL A 35 12.18 -15.99 -20.26
N ARG A 36 12.69 -16.21 -19.04
CA ARG A 36 14.07 -15.93 -18.62
C ARG A 36 14.47 -14.45 -18.71
N ASP A 37 13.51 -13.54 -18.50
CA ASP A 37 13.77 -12.10 -18.35
C ASP A 37 14.07 -11.77 -16.88
N PHE A 38 15.30 -12.05 -16.46
CA PHE A 38 15.70 -11.89 -15.07
C PHE A 38 15.84 -10.43 -14.62
N VAL A 39 16.09 -9.50 -15.55
CA VAL A 39 16.25 -8.07 -15.20
C VAL A 39 14.90 -7.46 -14.86
N SER A 40 13.89 -7.70 -15.69
CA SER A 40 12.52 -7.26 -15.38
C SER A 40 12.00 -7.96 -14.12
N ARG A 41 12.28 -9.26 -13.97
CA ARG A 41 11.89 -10.03 -12.78
C ARG A 41 12.42 -9.41 -11.49
N ASP A 42 13.72 -9.10 -11.42
CA ASP A 42 14.33 -8.52 -10.23
C ASP A 42 13.82 -7.10 -9.94
N MET A 43 13.52 -6.32 -10.98
CA MET A 43 12.89 -5.01 -10.82
C MET A 43 11.48 -5.13 -10.23
N LEU A 44 10.66 -6.03 -10.77
CA LEU A 44 9.29 -6.27 -10.29
C LEU A 44 9.28 -6.83 -8.85
N ALA A 45 10.24 -7.69 -8.50
CA ALA A 45 10.36 -8.21 -7.14
C ALA A 45 10.65 -7.10 -6.10
N ARG A 46 11.48 -6.11 -6.45
CA ARG A 46 11.73 -4.95 -5.57
C ARG A 46 10.52 -4.04 -5.44
N ILE A 47 9.74 -3.90 -6.51
CA ILE A 47 8.48 -3.15 -6.46
C ILE A 47 7.50 -3.88 -5.55
N LEU A 48 7.34 -5.19 -5.72
CA LEU A 48 6.48 -6.02 -4.87
C LEU A 48 6.83 -5.90 -3.38
N GLU A 49 8.12 -5.94 -3.04
CA GLU A 49 8.59 -5.71 -1.66
C GLU A 49 8.14 -4.33 -1.13
N SER A 50 8.26 -3.28 -1.94
CA SER A 50 7.77 -1.93 -1.57
C SER A 50 6.25 -1.89 -1.39
N GLU A 51 5.47 -2.60 -2.22
CA GLU A 51 4.02 -2.64 -2.05
C GLU A 51 3.60 -3.42 -0.81
N GLU A 52 4.35 -4.45 -0.41
CA GLU A 52 4.11 -5.16 0.85
C GLU A 52 4.38 -4.26 2.06
N GLU A 53 5.43 -3.43 2.02
CA GLU A 53 5.67 -2.39 3.04
C GLU A 53 4.53 -1.34 3.06
N HIS A 54 4.00 -0.96 1.89
CA HIS A 54 2.85 -0.05 1.80
C HIS A 54 1.59 -0.68 2.41
N ILE A 55 1.31 -1.96 2.13
CA ILE A 55 0.17 -2.68 2.69
C ILE A 55 0.27 -2.73 4.23
N ASP A 56 1.43 -3.11 4.78
CA ASP A 56 1.65 -3.19 6.23
C ASP A 56 1.46 -1.82 6.91
N PHE A 57 1.99 -0.76 6.29
CA PHE A 57 1.77 0.60 6.75
C PHE A 57 0.28 0.95 6.76
N LEU A 58 -0.43 0.76 5.65
CA LEU A 58 -1.84 1.12 5.54
C LEU A 58 -2.73 0.34 6.52
N GLU A 59 -2.49 -0.96 6.70
CA GLU A 59 -3.17 -1.78 7.68
C GLU A 59 -2.92 -1.28 9.12
N THR A 60 -1.67 -0.93 9.43
CA THR A 60 -1.31 -0.34 10.73
C THR A 60 -2.03 0.99 10.98
N GLN A 61 -2.06 1.88 9.98
CA GLN A 61 -2.74 3.17 10.12
C GLN A 61 -4.25 3.01 10.31
N LEU A 62 -4.88 2.10 9.57
CA LEU A 62 -6.30 1.79 9.73
C LEU A 62 -6.60 1.20 11.11
N GLU A 63 -5.77 0.28 11.61
CA GLU A 63 -5.90 -0.27 12.95
C GLU A 63 -5.74 0.81 14.04
N LEU A 64 -4.82 1.77 13.84
CA LEU A 64 -4.67 2.93 14.72
C LEU A 64 -5.93 3.79 14.73
N ILE A 65 -6.52 4.09 13.56
CA ILE A 65 -7.78 4.82 13.44
C ILE A 65 -8.89 4.10 14.20
N GLU A 66 -9.00 2.77 14.10
CA GLU A 66 -9.98 1.99 14.85
C GLU A 66 -9.78 2.09 16.37
N LYS A 67 -8.52 2.07 16.83
CA LYS A 67 -8.18 2.14 18.26
C LYS A 67 -8.40 3.52 18.88
N VAL A 68 -8.07 4.60 18.17
CA VAL A 68 -8.03 5.96 18.76
C VAL A 68 -9.12 6.90 18.24
N GLY A 69 -9.76 6.56 17.12
CA GLY A 69 -10.71 7.40 16.39
C GLY A 69 -10.02 8.33 15.38
N GLU A 70 -10.69 8.57 14.25
CA GLU A 70 -10.15 9.31 13.10
C GLU A 70 -9.67 10.72 13.46
N GLU A 71 -10.44 11.49 14.24
CA GLU A 71 -10.07 12.85 14.65
C GLU A 71 -8.74 12.88 15.45
N ARG A 72 -8.54 11.93 16.37
CA ARG A 72 -7.31 11.85 17.17
C ARG A 72 -6.13 11.37 16.35
N TYR A 73 -6.37 10.43 15.44
CA TYR A 73 -5.37 10.02 14.47
C TYR A 73 -4.93 11.23 13.63
N MET A 74 -5.85 11.99 13.05
CA MET A 74 -5.54 13.19 12.27
C MET A 74 -4.76 14.22 13.10
N GLN A 75 -5.14 14.44 14.36
CA GLN A 75 -4.39 15.30 15.27
C GLN A 75 -2.93 14.84 15.44
N SER A 76 -2.68 13.52 15.53
CA SER A 76 -1.33 12.97 15.67
C SER A 76 -0.47 13.13 14.41
N GLN A 77 -1.10 13.29 13.24
CA GLN A 77 -0.41 13.51 11.96
C GLN A 77 -0.08 14.99 11.70
N MET A 78 -0.61 15.92 12.52
CA MET A 78 -0.27 17.33 12.42
C MET A 78 1.17 17.56 12.90
N GLN A 79 1.99 18.21 12.08
CA GLN A 79 3.29 18.70 12.50
C GLN A 79 3.17 20.15 12.96
N THR A 80 3.59 20.47 14.18
CA THR A 80 3.79 21.87 14.59
C THR A 80 5.02 22.40 13.87
N GLY A 81 4.83 23.30 12.91
CA GLY A 81 5.93 24.02 12.28
C GLY A 81 6.73 24.77 13.35
N GLY A 82 7.99 24.35 13.55
CA GLY A 82 9.02 25.06 14.28
C GLY A 82 10.00 25.70 13.31
#